data_AF-A0A956FQC5-F1
#
_entry.id   AF-A0A956FQC5-F1
#
_cell.length_a   1.000
_cell.length_b   1.000
_cell.length_c   1.000
_cell.angle_alpha   90.00
_cell.angle_beta   90.00
_cell.angle_gamma   90.00
#
_symmetry.space_group_name_H-M   'P 1'
#
loop_
_entity.id
_entity.type
_entity.pdbx_description
1 polymer ?
#
loop_
_entity_poly.entity_id
_entity_poly.type
_entity_poly.pdbx_seq_one_letter_code
_entity_poly.pdbx_strand_id
1 'polypeptide(L)'
;MSQSPSQHNVDEAIARLREIAEAPDIQTTGTWSLHQIMEHCRQSVEYSLDGFPKLRPALLRRTIGGWIGRRFLRRERLGHKTSAAIPGAPEVSRDGDGRRSVSGLIAALERFAAAEPAAVKPHFIFGDLSKDEYERLHVLHVFEHLTEVCA
;
A
#
# COMPACT_ATOMS: atom_id res chain seq x y z
N MET A 1 5.54 -1.33 32.60
CA MET A 1 5.97 -1.97 31.34
C MET A 1 4.77 -2.66 30.74
N SER A 2 4.14 -2.08 29.71
CA SER A 2 3.21 -2.79 28.83
C SER A 2 2.89 -1.89 27.64
N GLN A 3 3.74 -1.97 26.63
CA GLN A 3 3.34 -1.69 25.26
C GLN A 3 3.49 -3.02 24.54
N SER A 4 2.39 -3.61 24.10
CA SER A 4 2.42 -4.39 22.87
C SER A 4 1.85 -3.47 21.79
N PRO A 5 2.68 -2.70 21.09
CA PRO A 5 2.19 -1.94 19.96
C PRO A 5 1.93 -2.92 18.81
N SER A 6 0.90 -2.64 18.02
CA SER A 6 0.60 -3.36 16.78
C SER A 6 1.87 -3.50 15.94
N GLN A 7 2.09 -4.71 15.45
CA GLN A 7 3.40 -5.24 15.05
C GLN A 7 4.01 -4.60 13.79
N HIS A 8 3.33 -3.65 13.14
CA HIS A 8 3.77 -2.94 11.94
C HIS A 8 3.19 -1.51 11.84
N ASN A 9 4.03 -0.50 11.51
CA ASN A 9 3.66 0.91 11.27
C ASN A 9 4.38 1.52 10.05
N VAL A 10 4.08 2.76 9.68
CA VAL A 10 4.67 3.43 8.49
C VAL A 10 6.18 3.61 8.60
N ASP A 11 6.70 3.93 9.79
CA ASP A 11 8.15 4.10 9.98
C ASP A 11 8.90 2.78 9.75
N GLU A 12 8.33 1.65 10.20
CA GLU A 12 8.89 0.32 9.93
C GLU A 12 8.86 -0.04 8.45
N ALA A 13 7.77 0.29 7.74
CA ALA A 13 7.69 0.08 6.30
C ALA A 13 8.75 0.93 5.57
N ILE A 14 8.94 2.19 5.96
CA ILE A 14 9.99 3.07 5.41
C ILE A 14 11.38 2.51 5.70
N ALA A 15 11.65 2.06 6.92
CA ALA A 15 12.94 1.48 7.29
C ALA A 15 13.27 0.26 6.41
N ARG A 16 12.29 -0.65 6.24
CA ARG A 16 12.47 -1.83 5.37
C ARG A 16 12.70 -1.46 3.91
N LEU A 17 12.00 -0.44 3.40
CA LEU A 17 12.21 0.07 2.05
C LEU A 17 13.61 0.65 1.87
N ARG A 18 14.15 1.36 2.87
CA ARG A 18 15.52 1.87 2.85
C ARG A 18 16.55 0.73 2.82
N GLU A 19 16.36 -0.34 3.57
CA GLU A 19 17.23 -1.52 3.49
C GLU A 19 17.26 -2.12 2.08
N ILE A 20 16.09 -2.27 1.45
CA ILE A 20 16.01 -2.75 0.05
C ILE A 20 16.73 -1.78 -0.89
N ALA A 21 16.60 -0.46 -0.68
CA ALA A 21 17.27 0.54 -1.50
C ALA A 21 18.80 0.53 -1.40
N GLU A 22 19.37 -0.05 -0.35
CA GLU A 22 20.82 -0.18 -0.14
C GLU A 22 21.36 -1.57 -0.49
N ALA A 23 20.48 -2.57 -0.68
CA ALA A 23 20.90 -3.93 -1.02
C ALA A 23 21.69 -3.97 -2.34
N PRO A 24 22.80 -4.71 -2.42
CA PRO A 24 23.68 -4.71 -3.59
C PRO A 24 23.03 -5.38 -4.82
N ASP A 25 22.22 -6.40 -4.59
CA ASP A 25 21.44 -7.10 -5.63
C ASP A 25 19.98 -7.19 -5.18
N ILE A 26 19.05 -6.95 -6.11
CA ILE A 26 17.62 -7.01 -5.82
C ILE A 26 16.93 -7.80 -6.93
N GLN A 27 16.29 -8.88 -6.54
CA GLN A 27 15.54 -9.76 -7.42
C GLN A 27 14.07 -9.81 -6.98
N THR A 28 13.19 -10.08 -7.93
CA THR A 28 11.76 -10.29 -7.66
C THR A 28 11.36 -11.70 -8.01
N THR A 29 10.62 -12.38 -7.14
CA THR A 29 10.17 -13.76 -7.35
C THR A 29 8.85 -13.86 -8.12
N GLY A 30 8.10 -12.75 -8.17
CA GLY A 30 6.84 -12.62 -8.90
C GLY A 30 7.00 -12.24 -10.37
N THR A 31 5.88 -11.94 -11.02
CA THR A 31 5.85 -11.53 -12.45
C THR A 31 6.21 -10.06 -12.66
N TRP A 32 6.09 -9.23 -11.62
CA TRP A 32 6.35 -7.80 -11.65
C TRP A 32 7.80 -7.47 -11.35
N SER A 33 8.32 -6.44 -12.01
CA SER A 33 9.62 -5.86 -11.66
C SER A 33 9.56 -5.10 -10.33
N LEU A 34 10.72 -4.82 -9.72
CA LEU A 34 10.79 -3.99 -8.52
C LEU A 34 10.10 -2.63 -8.74
N HIS A 35 10.32 -2.02 -9.91
CA HIS A 35 9.67 -0.77 -10.31
C HIS A 35 8.14 -0.89 -10.26
N GLN A 36 7.57 -1.95 -10.85
CA GLN A 36 6.11 -2.18 -10.84
C GLN A 36 5.54 -2.36 -9.44
N ILE A 37 6.22 -3.15 -8.60
CA ILE A 37 5.79 -3.38 -7.22
C ILE A 37 5.75 -2.06 -6.44
N MET A 38 6.84 -1.29 -6.48
CA MET A 38 6.95 -0.05 -5.71
C MET A 38 5.96 1.01 -6.19
N GLU A 39 5.80 1.16 -7.50
CA GLU A 39 4.85 2.11 -8.07
C GLU A 39 3.40 1.73 -7.79
N HIS A 40 3.07 0.43 -7.82
CA HIS A 40 1.73 -0.03 -7.45
C HIS A 40 1.38 0.32 -5.99
N CYS A 41 2.31 0.05 -5.06
CA CYS A 41 2.16 0.46 -3.67
C CYS A 41 2.04 1.99 -3.55
N ARG A 42 2.86 2.75 -4.31
CA ARG A 42 2.85 4.22 -4.30
C ARG A 42 1.49 4.76 -4.72
N GLN A 43 0.92 4.24 -5.81
CA GLN A 43 -0.42 4.62 -6.29
C GLN A 43 -1.49 4.38 -5.21
N SER A 44 -1.44 3.25 -4.50
CA SER A 44 -2.39 2.94 -3.42
C SER A 44 -2.33 3.99 -2.30
N VAL A 45 -1.10 4.36 -1.88
CA VAL A 45 -0.86 5.37 -0.85
C VAL A 45 -1.32 6.76 -1.33
N GLU A 46 -0.94 7.18 -2.53
CA GLU A 46 -1.31 8.48 -3.08
C GLU A 46 -2.82 8.62 -3.26
N TYR A 47 -3.50 7.60 -3.78
CA TYR A 47 -4.95 7.64 -3.96
C TYR A 47 -5.73 7.62 -2.65
N SER A 48 -5.12 7.21 -1.53
CA SER A 48 -5.73 7.39 -0.22
C SER A 48 -5.86 8.87 0.18
N LEU A 49 -5.06 9.77 -0.41
CA LEU A 49 -5.10 11.23 -0.18
C LEU A 49 -5.73 11.99 -1.34
N ASP A 50 -5.39 11.60 -2.57
CA ASP A 50 -5.80 12.29 -3.80
C ASP A 50 -7.15 11.80 -4.32
N GLY A 51 -7.54 10.59 -3.94
CA GLY A 51 -8.76 9.91 -4.36
C GLY A 51 -8.52 8.89 -5.47
N PHE A 52 -9.18 7.74 -5.35
CA PHE A 52 -9.08 6.67 -6.35
C PHE A 52 -9.80 7.03 -7.66
N PRO A 53 -9.22 6.72 -8.83
CA PRO A 53 -9.73 7.14 -10.14
C PRO A 53 -11.07 6.50 -10.52
N LYS A 54 -11.33 5.26 -10.08
CA LYS A 54 -12.64 4.62 -10.23
C LYS A 54 -13.08 4.00 -8.91
N LEU A 55 -14.18 4.52 -8.36
CA LEU A 55 -14.83 3.97 -7.19
C LEU A 55 -15.86 2.90 -7.60
N ARG A 56 -15.96 1.82 -6.82
CA ARG A 56 -17.11 0.91 -6.91
C ARG A 56 -18.39 1.66 -6.48
N PRO A 57 -19.59 1.24 -6.96
CA PRO A 57 -20.86 1.85 -6.57
C PRO A 57 -20.99 1.97 -5.05
N ALA A 58 -21.55 3.08 -4.56
CA ALA A 58 -21.59 3.39 -3.13
C ALA A 58 -22.28 2.30 -2.28
N LEU A 59 -23.31 1.66 -2.83
CA LEU A 59 -24.04 0.57 -2.15
C LEU A 59 -23.15 -0.66 -1.89
N LEU A 60 -22.27 -1.01 -2.83
CA LEU A 60 -21.31 -2.11 -2.69
C LEU A 60 -20.23 -1.80 -1.64
N ARG A 61 -19.73 -0.56 -1.62
CA ARG A 61 -18.73 -0.11 -0.63
C ARG A 61 -19.30 -0.12 0.79
N ARG A 62 -20.54 0.34 0.97
CA ARG A 62 -21.23 0.40 2.27
C ARG A 62 -21.65 -0.95 2.84
N THR A 63 -21.81 -1.98 2.00
CA THR A 63 -22.32 -3.30 2.42
C THR A 63 -21.20 -4.35 2.47
N ILE A 64 -20.64 -4.70 1.32
CA ILE A 64 -19.63 -5.76 1.17
C ILE A 64 -18.24 -5.21 1.49
N GLY A 65 -17.91 -4.01 1.01
CA GLY A 65 -16.62 -3.35 1.25
C GLY A 65 -16.30 -3.18 2.73
N GLY A 66 -17.23 -2.61 3.50
CA GLY A 66 -17.06 -2.39 4.94
C GLY A 66 -16.98 -3.67 5.79
N TRP A 67 -17.56 -4.79 5.35
CA TRP A 67 -17.47 -6.07 6.07
C TRP A 67 -16.17 -6.82 5.75
N ILE A 68 -15.77 -6.78 4.48
CA ILE A 68 -14.52 -7.36 4.00
C ILE A 68 -13.31 -6.59 4.58
N GLY A 69 -13.34 -5.25 4.59
CA GLY A 69 -12.29 -4.42 5.21
C GLY A 69 -12.05 -4.76 6.68
N ARG A 70 -13.13 -4.88 7.48
CA ARG A 70 -13.04 -5.29 8.90
C ARG A 70 -12.49 -6.70 9.09
N ARG A 71 -12.72 -7.62 8.14
CA ARG A 71 -12.21 -8.99 8.20
C ARG A 71 -10.74 -9.08 7.75
N PHE A 72 -10.30 -8.21 6.85
CA PHE A 72 -8.90 -8.10 6.43
C PHE A 72 -8.02 -7.47 7.51
N LEU A 73 -8.46 -6.36 8.11
CA LEU A 73 -7.74 -5.72 9.22
C LEU A 73 -7.58 -6.63 10.44
N ARG A 74 -8.44 -7.65 10.60
CA ARG A 74 -8.33 -8.66 11.67
C ARG A 74 -7.40 -9.84 11.36
N ARG A 75 -6.92 -9.97 10.12
CA ARG A 75 -6.12 -11.13 9.66
C ARG A 75 -4.68 -10.81 9.29
N GLU A 76 -4.31 -9.53 9.24
CA GLU A 76 -2.96 -9.09 8.87
C GLU A 76 -2.46 -9.69 7.55
N ARG A 77 -3.39 -9.97 6.61
CA ARG A 77 -3.13 -10.42 5.23
C ARG A 77 -4.24 -9.92 4.31
N LEU A 78 -3.92 -9.30 3.17
CA LEU A 78 -4.91 -8.89 2.17
C LEU A 78 -5.22 -10.03 1.20
N GLY A 79 -4.26 -10.93 0.95
CA GLY A 79 -4.47 -12.09 0.08
C GLY A 79 -5.00 -11.72 -1.31
N HIS A 80 -4.63 -10.54 -1.83
CA HIS A 80 -4.96 -10.13 -3.18
C HIS A 80 -3.99 -10.77 -4.18
N LYS A 81 -4.43 -10.84 -5.45
CA LYS A 81 -3.48 -11.08 -6.53
C LYS A 81 -2.56 -9.86 -6.55
N THR A 82 -1.32 -10.05 -6.14
CA THR A 82 -0.29 -9.00 -6.11
C THR A 82 -0.16 -8.33 -7.47
N SER A 83 -0.42 -9.04 -8.57
CA SER A 83 -0.40 -8.49 -9.93
C SER A 83 -1.68 -7.79 -10.42
N ALA A 84 -2.61 -7.40 -9.54
CA ALA A 84 -3.85 -6.72 -9.94
C ALA A 84 -3.71 -5.19 -9.91
N ALA A 85 -3.88 -4.55 -11.08
CA ALA A 85 -3.88 -3.10 -11.18
C ALA A 85 -5.05 -2.45 -10.42
N ILE A 86 -4.84 -1.23 -9.92
CA ILE A 86 -5.90 -0.41 -9.31
C ILE A 86 -6.87 0.02 -10.42
N PRO A 87 -8.21 -0.19 -10.27
CA PRO A 87 -9.17 0.14 -11.31
C PRO A 87 -9.09 1.61 -11.77
N GLY A 88 -8.74 1.82 -13.04
CA GLY A 88 -8.66 3.15 -13.65
C GLY A 88 -7.38 3.92 -13.34
N ALA A 89 -6.44 3.36 -12.58
CA ALA A 89 -5.09 3.92 -12.45
C ALA A 89 -4.31 3.71 -13.77
N PRO A 90 -3.34 4.58 -14.08
CA PRO A 90 -2.42 4.34 -15.18
C PRO A 90 -1.69 3.01 -15.00
N GLU A 91 -1.55 2.26 -16.10
CA GLU A 91 -0.75 1.05 -16.10
C GLU A 91 0.72 1.39 -15.84
N VAL A 92 1.36 0.59 -15.00
CA VAL A 92 2.76 0.76 -14.66
C VAL A 92 3.61 -0.07 -15.62
N SER A 93 4.46 0.63 -16.38
CA SER A 93 5.47 0.02 -17.23
C SER A 93 6.31 -1.00 -16.46
N ARG A 94 6.73 -2.08 -17.11
CA ARG A 94 7.73 -3.00 -16.53
C ARG A 94 9.10 -2.32 -16.43
N ASP A 95 9.41 -1.51 -17.44
CA ASP A 95 10.67 -0.81 -17.59
C ASP A 95 10.66 0.43 -16.71
N GLY A 96 11.61 0.51 -15.79
CA GLY A 96 11.80 1.63 -14.89
C GLY A 96 12.88 1.38 -13.85
N ASP A 97 13.32 2.44 -13.19
CA ASP A 97 14.33 2.39 -12.14
C ASP A 97 13.67 1.98 -10.81
N GLY A 98 13.93 0.74 -10.40
CA GLY A 98 13.37 0.19 -9.17
C GLY A 98 13.78 0.95 -7.91
N ARG A 99 15.04 1.40 -7.79
CA ARG A 99 15.51 2.14 -6.60
C ARG A 99 14.87 3.53 -6.55
N ARG A 100 14.75 4.21 -7.69
CA ARG A 100 14.00 5.47 -7.77
C ARG A 100 12.54 5.28 -7.34
N SER A 101 11.91 4.17 -7.72
CA SER A 101 10.54 3.88 -7.28
C SER A 101 10.44 3.55 -5.80
N VAL A 102 11.45 2.91 -5.20
CA VAL A 102 11.52 2.77 -3.73
C VAL A 102 11.52 4.14 -3.06
N SER A 103 12.34 5.09 -3.53
CA SER A 103 12.33 6.46 -3.01
C SER A 103 10.98 7.15 -3.20
N GLY A 104 10.31 6.93 -4.34
CA GLY A 104 8.97 7.45 -4.59
C GLY A 104 7.90 6.91 -3.62
N LEU A 105 7.95 5.61 -3.32
CA LEU A 105 7.07 5.00 -2.33
C LEU A 105 7.34 5.54 -0.92
N ILE A 106 8.61 5.69 -0.52
CA ILE A 106 8.98 6.30 0.76
C ILE A 106 8.37 7.71 0.87
N ALA A 107 8.55 8.55 -0.14
CA ALA A 107 8.00 9.91 -0.14
C ALA A 107 6.46 9.92 -0.04
N ALA A 108 5.77 8.97 -0.68
CA ALA A 108 4.32 8.86 -0.57
C ALA A 108 3.87 8.43 0.85
N LEU A 109 4.60 7.51 1.49
CA LEU A 109 4.34 7.10 2.87
C LEU A 109 4.60 8.24 3.86
N GLU A 110 5.68 9.01 3.68
CA GLU A 110 5.98 10.20 4.48
C GLU A 110 4.89 11.27 4.31
N ARG A 111 4.43 11.51 3.08
CA ARG A 111 3.31 12.41 2.78
C ARG A 111 2.01 11.96 3.47
N PHE A 112 1.72 10.66 3.46
CA PHE A 112 0.56 10.09 4.15
C PHE A 112 0.65 10.24 5.67
N ALA A 113 1.82 9.94 6.25
CA ALA A 113 2.05 10.09 7.69
C ALA A 113 1.85 11.54 8.14
N ALA A 114 2.31 12.52 7.36
CA ALA A 114 2.16 13.95 7.64
C ALA A 114 0.75 14.53 7.40
N ALA A 115 -0.15 13.81 6.71
CA ALA A 115 -1.47 14.33 6.36
C ALA A 115 -2.44 14.37 7.56
N GLU A 116 -3.33 15.36 7.62
CA GLU A 116 -4.38 15.38 8.64
C GLU A 116 -5.37 14.22 8.48
N PRO A 117 -5.95 13.66 9.56
CA PRO A 117 -6.91 12.56 9.45
C PRO A 117 -8.10 12.82 8.53
N ALA A 118 -8.55 14.07 8.43
CA ALA A 118 -9.65 14.48 7.55
C ALA A 118 -9.27 14.53 6.05
N ALA A 119 -7.99 14.40 5.71
CA ALA A 119 -7.52 14.47 4.33
C ALA A 119 -7.80 13.18 3.54
N VAL A 120 -7.93 12.03 4.22
CA VAL A 120 -8.09 10.73 3.56
C VAL A 120 -9.39 10.65 2.77
N LYS A 121 -9.34 10.02 1.61
CA LYS A 121 -10.46 9.82 0.68
C LYS A 121 -11.03 8.40 0.79
N PRO A 122 -12.26 8.16 0.33
CA PRO A 122 -12.85 6.82 0.36
C PRO A 122 -12.04 5.82 -0.48
N HIS A 123 -11.80 4.64 0.07
CA HIS A 123 -11.14 3.53 -0.62
C HIS A 123 -12.05 2.96 -1.72
N PHE A 124 -11.49 2.57 -2.87
CA PHE A 124 -12.28 2.11 -4.02
C PHE A 124 -13.07 0.82 -3.77
N ILE A 125 -12.61 -0.04 -2.84
CA ILE A 125 -13.32 -1.26 -2.40
C ILE A 125 -13.99 -1.06 -1.04
N PHE A 126 -13.27 -0.52 -0.06
CA PHE A 126 -13.68 -0.56 1.34
C PHE A 126 -14.54 0.62 1.77
N GLY A 127 -14.64 1.66 0.94
CA GLY A 127 -15.38 2.86 1.29
C GLY A 127 -14.60 3.71 2.30
N ASP A 128 -15.31 4.31 3.24
CA ASP A 128 -14.72 5.25 4.19
C ASP A 128 -13.88 4.48 5.22
N LEU A 129 -12.60 4.84 5.31
CA LEU A 129 -11.64 4.32 6.28
C LEU A 129 -11.08 5.49 7.08
N SER A 130 -10.79 5.26 8.36
CA SER A 130 -10.01 6.22 9.15
C SER A 130 -8.55 6.27 8.68
N LYS A 131 -7.81 7.31 9.09
CA LYS A 131 -6.36 7.39 8.80
C LYS A 131 -5.61 6.19 9.39
N ASP A 132 -5.96 5.76 10.61
CA ASP A 132 -5.34 4.59 11.26
C ASP A 132 -5.66 3.28 10.52
N GLU A 133 -6.87 3.14 9.98
CA GLU A 133 -7.24 1.99 9.15
C GLU A 133 -6.47 1.99 7.83
N TYR A 134 -6.27 3.16 7.22
CA TYR A 134 -5.41 3.31 6.05
C TYR A 134 -3.95 3.03 6.35
N GLU A 135 -3.42 3.46 7.49
CA GLU A 135 -2.05 3.20 7.89
C GLU A 135 -1.80 1.69 7.95
N ARG A 136 -2.66 0.96 8.65
CA ARG A 136 -2.60 -0.51 8.73
C ARG A 136 -2.72 -1.15 7.35
N LEU A 137 -3.63 -0.66 6.50
CA LEU A 137 -3.80 -1.15 5.14
C LEU A 137 -2.53 -0.97 4.30
N HIS A 138 -1.95 0.24 4.30
CA HIS A 138 -0.76 0.57 3.52
C HIS A 138 0.45 -0.24 3.97
N VAL A 139 0.67 -0.31 5.28
CA VAL A 139 1.80 -1.05 5.85
C VAL A 139 1.70 -2.53 5.52
N LEU A 140 0.53 -3.13 5.73
CA LEU A 140 0.29 -4.52 5.36
C LEU A 140 0.46 -4.76 3.85
N HIS A 141 -0.10 -3.87 3.03
CA HIS A 141 -0.01 -3.95 1.56
C HIS A 141 1.45 -3.92 1.10
N VAL A 142 2.25 -3.00 1.63
CA VAL A 142 3.69 -2.92 1.36
C VAL A 142 4.37 -4.21 1.77
N PHE A 143 4.21 -4.67 3.02
CA PHE A 143 4.90 -5.87 3.50
C PHE A 143 4.54 -7.14 2.72
N GLU A 144 3.28 -7.31 2.32
CA GLU A 144 2.90 -8.43 1.45
C GLU A 144 3.63 -8.40 0.11
N HIS A 145 3.75 -7.23 -0.52
CA HIS A 145 4.54 -7.08 -1.75
C HIS A 145 6.03 -7.29 -1.53
N LEU A 146 6.58 -6.90 -0.37
CA LEU A 146 7.98 -7.13 -0.07
C LEU A 146 8.32 -8.62 0.09
N THR A 147 7.34 -9.51 0.29
CA THR A 147 7.59 -10.97 0.23
C THR A 147 7.97 -11.46 -1.17
N GLU A 148 7.67 -10.67 -2.22
CA GLU A 148 8.06 -10.95 -3.60
C GLU A 148 9.46 -10.39 -3.93
N VAL A 149 10.12 -9.70 -2.99
CA VAL A 149 11.42 -9.05 -3.18
C VAL A 149 12.51 -9.79 -2.39
N CYS A 150 13.54 -10.24 -3.09
CA CYS A 150 14.77 -10.78 -2.51
C CYS A 150 15.88 -9.73 -2.66
N ALA A 151 16.33 -9.20 -1.53
CA ALA A 151 17.32 -8.12 -1.42
C ALA A 151 18.27 -8.42 -0.26
#